data_AF-A0A7C7KCL0-F1
#
_entry.id   AF-A0A7C7KCL0-F1
#
_cell.length_a   1.000
_cell.length_b   1.000
_cell.length_c   1.000
_cell.angle_alpha   90.00
_cell.angle_beta   90.00
_cell.angle_gamma   90.00
#
_symmetry.space_group_name_H-M   'P 1'
#
loop_
_entity.id
_entity.type
_entity.pdbx_description
1 polymer ?
#
loop_
_entity_poly.entity_id
_entity_poly.type
_entity_poly.pdbx_seq_one_letter_code
_entity_poly.pdbx_strand_id
1 'polypeptide(L)'
;MIFLIFTAEGLAEAAAEIKAEKTTLWLNPGLQENDKLSGFIAAGCDCYFLPEQVDAGNEKAVLNALSHVEKNSRDNEIYVEYL
;
A
#
# COMPACT_ATOMS: atom_id res chain seq x y z
N MET A 1 -2.14 5.47 -10.29
CA MET A 1 -2.67 5.64 -8.91
C MET A 1 -2.01 4.62 -8.00
N ILE A 2 -1.59 5.04 -6.81
CA ILE A 2 -0.90 4.20 -5.82
C ILE A 2 -1.72 4.12 -4.55
N PHE A 3 -1.83 2.93 -3.97
CA PHE A 3 -2.37 2.72 -2.63
C PHE A 3 -1.26 2.44 -1.64
N LEU A 4 -1.12 3.30 -0.63
CA LEU A 4 -0.23 3.14 0.51
C LEU A 4 -1.04 2.58 1.69
N ILE A 5 -0.80 1.31 2.01
CA ILE A 5 -1.61 0.55 2.95
C ILE A 5 -0.74 0.07 4.13
N PHE A 6 -1.11 0.49 5.33
CA PHE A 6 -0.37 0.17 6.55
C PHE A 6 -0.95 -1.01 7.34
N THR A 7 -2.24 -1.28 7.20
CA THR A 7 -2.97 -2.29 8.00
C THR A 7 -3.66 -3.32 7.11
N ALA A 8 -3.97 -4.49 7.68
CA ALA A 8 -4.69 -5.54 6.95
C ALA A 8 -6.17 -5.17 6.72
N GLU A 9 -6.72 -4.30 7.57
CA GLU A 9 -8.06 -3.73 7.47
C GLU A 9 -8.14 -2.77 6.28
N GLY A 10 -7.23 -1.78 6.20
CA GLY A 10 -7.14 -0.90 5.03
C GLY A 10 -6.91 -1.67 3.72
N LEU A 11 -6.12 -2.75 3.74
CA LEU A 11 -5.97 -3.61 2.56
C LEU A 11 -7.29 -4.28 2.14
N ALA A 12 -8.13 -4.65 3.11
CA ALA A 12 -9.40 -5.32 2.84
C ALA A 12 -10.44 -4.34 2.31
N GLU A 13 -10.47 -3.12 2.82
CA GLU A 13 -11.42 -2.08 2.40
C GLU A 13 -11.11 -1.58 0.99
N ALA A 14 -9.84 -1.27 0.71
CA ALA A 14 -9.43 -0.84 -0.63
C ALA A 14 -9.39 -1.98 -1.67
N ALA A 15 -9.55 -3.26 -1.26
CA ALA A 15 -9.31 -4.42 -2.11
C ALA A 15 -10.12 -4.43 -3.42
N ALA A 16 -11.37 -3.98 -3.37
CA ALA A 16 -12.26 -3.97 -4.53
C ALA A 16 -11.79 -2.93 -5.58
N GLU A 17 -11.42 -1.74 -5.12
CA GLU A 17 -10.96 -0.64 -5.95
C GLU A 17 -9.59 -0.95 -6.57
N ILE A 18 -8.63 -1.38 -5.73
CA ILE A 18 -7.29 -1.78 -6.14
C ILE A 18 -7.33 -2.80 -7.29
N LYS A 19 -8.19 -3.82 -7.18
CA LYS A 19 -8.31 -4.88 -8.20
C LYS A 19 -9.02 -4.42 -9.47
N ALA A 20 -10.02 -3.56 -9.35
CA ALA A 20 -10.76 -3.03 -10.49
C ALA A 20 -9.85 -2.16 -11.37
N GLU A 21 -9.03 -1.33 -10.73
CA GLU A 21 -8.16 -0.33 -11.36
C GLU A 21 -6.76 -0.88 -11.67
N LYS A 22 -6.41 -2.08 -11.17
CA LYS A 22 -5.10 -2.74 -11.30
C LYS A 22 -3.95 -1.84 -10.87
N THR A 23 -4.13 -1.23 -9.70
CA THR A 23 -3.21 -0.20 -9.20
C THR A 23 -1.93 -0.77 -8.60
N THR A 24 -0.97 0.12 -8.39
CA THR A 24 0.25 -0.15 -7.63
C THR A 24 -0.03 -0.04 -6.14
N LEU A 25 0.46 -1.02 -5.38
CA LEU A 25 0.32 -1.15 -3.95
C LEU A 25 1.67 -0.96 -3.27
N TRP A 26 1.70 -0.14 -2.23
CA TRP A 26 2.81 -0.03 -1.29
C TRP A 26 2.32 -0.44 0.09
N LEU A 27 2.94 -1.48 0.64
CA LEU A 27 2.43 -2.18 1.80
C LEU A 27 3.44 -2.12 2.95
N ASN A 28 2.93 -2.07 4.17
CA ASN A 28 3.78 -2.37 5.32
C ASN A 28 4.39 -3.77 5.22
N PRO A 29 5.67 -3.95 5.63
CA PRO A 29 6.35 -5.24 5.55
C PRO A 29 5.64 -6.33 6.36
N GLY A 30 4.98 -5.98 7.47
CA GLY A 30 4.15 -6.91 8.25
C GLY A 30 2.95 -7.48 7.48
N LEU A 31 2.60 -6.96 6.31
CA LEU A 31 1.54 -7.47 5.45
C LEU A 31 2.04 -8.49 4.41
N GLN A 32 3.35 -8.77 4.35
CA GLN A 32 3.94 -9.66 3.34
C GLN A 32 3.40 -11.09 3.40
N GLU A 33 3.04 -11.58 4.58
CA GLU A 33 2.47 -12.93 4.77
C GLU A 33 0.94 -12.95 4.58
N ASN A 34 0.32 -11.85 4.16
CA ASN A 34 -1.12 -11.80 3.97
C ASN A 34 -1.51 -12.59 2.70
N ASP A 35 -2.26 -13.68 2.87
CA ASP A 35 -2.78 -14.54 1.79
C ASP A 35 -3.53 -13.77 0.68
N LYS A 36 -4.03 -12.56 0.97
CA LYS A 36 -4.72 -11.73 -0.01
C LYS A 36 -3.79 -11.20 -1.10
N LEU A 37 -2.48 -11.11 -0.86
CA LEU A 37 -1.48 -10.58 -1.81
C LEU A 37 -1.42 -11.36 -3.12
N SER A 38 -1.49 -12.69 -3.05
CA SER A 38 -1.52 -13.53 -4.24
C SER A 38 -2.69 -13.18 -5.17
N GLY A 39 -3.82 -12.76 -4.59
CA GLY A 39 -4.99 -12.33 -5.34
C GLY A 39 -4.83 -10.96 -6.02
N PHE A 40 -3.99 -10.07 -5.49
CA PHE A 40 -3.68 -8.78 -6.13
C PHE A 40 -2.68 -8.95 -7.26
N ILE A 41 -1.62 -9.74 -7.03
CA ILE A 41 -0.63 -10.06 -8.08
C ILE A 41 -1.30 -10.78 -9.25
N ALA A 42 -2.18 -11.75 -8.98
CA ALA A 42 -2.93 -12.45 -10.03
C ALA A 42 -3.91 -11.55 -10.80
N ALA A 43 -4.41 -10.47 -10.17
CA ALA A 43 -5.25 -9.46 -10.82
C ALA A 43 -4.44 -8.48 -11.69
N GLY A 44 -3.10 -8.52 -11.62
CA GLY A 44 -2.20 -7.64 -12.35
C GLY A 44 -1.81 -6.37 -11.60
N CYS A 45 -1.97 -6.33 -10.28
CA CYS A 45 -1.49 -5.24 -9.44
C CYS A 45 0.00 -5.39 -9.14
N ASP A 46 0.76 -4.30 -9.19
CA ASP A 46 2.15 -4.27 -8.72
C ASP A 46 2.19 -4.10 -7.20
N CYS A 47 2.83 -5.03 -6.49
CA CYS A 47 2.92 -4.99 -5.03
C CYS A 47 4.36 -4.70 -4.59
N TYR A 48 4.55 -3.59 -3.89
CA TYR A 48 5.81 -3.16 -3.27
C TYR A 48 5.66 -3.12 -1.76
N PHE A 49 6.78 -3.25 -1.06
CA PHE A 49 6.83 -3.18 0.40
C PHE A 49 7.69 -2.01 0.85
N LEU A 50 7.24 -1.35 1.90
CA LEU A 50 8.00 -0.32 2.58
C LEU A 50 9.24 -0.93 3.24
N PRO A 51 10.35 -0.18 3.32
CA PRO A 51 11.59 -0.67 3.92
C PRO A 51 11.49 -0.90 5.43
N GLU A 52 10.55 -0.24 6.10
CA GLU A 52 10.36 -0.31 7.55
C GLU A 52 8.86 -0.39 7.88
N GLN A 53 8.55 -0.98 9.04
CA GLN A 53 7.17 -1.03 9.55
C GLN A 53 6.72 0.36 9.98
N VAL A 54 5.62 0.83 9.40
CA VAL A 54 5.04 2.14 9.72
C VAL A 54 3.85 1.97 10.65
N ASP A 55 3.86 2.68 11.76
CA ASP A 55 2.70 2.84 12.62
C ASP A 55 1.80 3.94 12.01
N ALA A 56 0.59 3.56 11.60
CA ALA A 56 -0.40 4.45 11.01
C ALA A 56 -0.85 5.56 11.99
N GLY A 57 -0.74 5.34 13.30
CA GLY A 57 -0.99 6.35 14.34
C GLY A 57 0.15 7.35 14.53
N ASN A 58 1.30 7.14 13.88
CA ASN A 58 2.45 8.04 13.94
C ASN A 58 2.54 8.86 12.64
N GLU A 59 1.97 10.06 12.64
CA GLU A 59 1.97 10.97 11.48
C GLU A 59 3.36 11.17 10.87
N LYS A 60 4.42 11.26 11.70
CA LYS A 60 5.79 11.42 11.19
C LYS A 60 6.26 10.19 10.40
N ALA A 61 5.90 8.99 10.86
CA ALA A 61 6.22 7.75 10.16
C ALA A 61 5.45 7.65 8.84
N VAL A 62 4.16 8.02 8.85
CA VAL A 62 3.32 8.07 7.65
C VAL A 62 3.88 9.05 6.61
N LEU A 63 4.26 10.26 7.01
CA LEU A 63 4.86 11.26 6.12
C LEU A 63 6.19 10.78 5.51
N ASN A 64 7.03 10.10 6.30
CA ASN A 64 8.26 9.51 5.79
C ASN A 64 8.00 8.41 4.76
N ALA A 65 6.98 7.57 5.00
CA ALA A 65 6.57 6.53 4.07
C ALA A 65 6.03 7.13 2.76
N LEU A 66 5.19 8.16 2.85
CA LEU A 66 4.71 8.93 1.70
C LEU A 66 5.88 9.48 0.87
N SER A 67 6.81 10.19 1.51
CA SER A 67 8.01 10.71 0.86
C SER A 67 8.87 9.63 0.22
N HIS A 68 8.88 8.42 0.79
CA HIS A 68 9.58 7.28 0.20
C HIS A 68 8.87 6.81 -1.08
N VAL A 69 7.56 6.62 -1.03
CA VAL A 69 6.77 6.18 -2.19
C VAL A 69 6.83 7.20 -3.33
N GLU A 70 6.71 8.50 -3.02
CA GLU A 70 6.81 9.59 -4.00
C GLU A 70 8.16 9.60 -4.74
N LYS A 71 9.26 9.32 -4.03
CA LYS A 71 10.60 9.28 -4.65
C LYS A 71 10.84 8.04 -5.51
N ASN A 72 10.16 6.94 -5.19
CA ASN A 72 10.38 5.64 -5.83
C ASN A 72 9.30 5.30 -6.86
N SER A 73 8.31 6.17 -7.05
CA SER A 73 7.21 5.97 -7.99
C SER A 73 7.14 7.10 -8.99
N ARG A 74 6.65 6.81 -10.20
CA ARG A 74 6.44 7.81 -11.28
C ARG A 74 5.02 8.34 -11.34
N ASP A 75 4.11 7.77 -10.56
CA ASP A 75 2.71 8.13 -10.51
C ASP A 75 2.48 9.36 -9.61
N ASN A 76 1.54 10.21 -10.02
CA ASN A 76 1.26 11.50 -9.37
C ASN A 76 0.15 11.44 -8.31
N GLU A 77 -0.49 10.30 -8.10
CA GLU A 77 -1.66 10.18 -7.19
C GLU A 77 -1.45 9.01 -6.22
N ILE A 78 -1.28 9.34 -4.94
CA ILE A 78 -1.07 8.40 -3.83
C ILE A 78 -2.24 8.52 -2.85
N TYR A 79 -2.91 7.41 -2.61
CA TYR A 79 -3.99 7.25 -1.65
C TYR A 79 -3.45 6.55 -0.41
N VAL A 80 -3.74 7.08 0.77
CA VAL A 80 -3.21 6.59 2.04
C VAL A 80 -4.36 6.11 2.91
N GLU A 81 -4.36 4.81 3.23
CA GLU A 81 -5.37 4.20 4.10
C GLU A 81 -4.72 3.86 5.45
N TYR A 82 -5.25 4.46 6.53
CA TYR A 82 -4.70 4.38 7.90
C TYR A 82 -5.71 3.91 8.96
N LEU A 83 -6.81 3.24 8.56
CA LEU A 83 -7.78 2.66 9.50
C LEU A 83 -7.16 1.56 10.38
#